data_AF-A0A645G385-F1
#
_entry.id   AF-A0A645G385-F1
#
_cell.length_a   1.000
_cell.length_b   1.000
_cell.length_c   1.000
_cell.angle_alpha   90.00
_cell.angle_beta   90.00
_cell.angle_gamma   90.00
#
_symmetry.space_group_name_H-M   'P 1'
#
loop_
_entity.id
_entity.type
_entity.pdbx_description
1 polymer ?
#
loop_
_entity_poly.entity_id
_entity_poly.type
_entity_poly.pdbx_seq_one_letter_code
_entity_poly.pdbx_strand_id
1 'polypeptide(L)'
;MRLIDVLLRPEVLVFEPLWTVIPGNKAILPILWQLFPHHRYLLDTDFTVNEELAQTGYAVKPIAGRCGSNIDLVSHQEELLDKTSGKFAEQKNIYQQLWCLPNIAGKYIQVCTFTVGGNYGGTCLRGDESLVIKKESDIEPLIVVKE
;
A
#
# COMPACT_ATOMS: atom_id res chain seq x y z
N MET A 1 -7.89 31.25 6.77
CA MET A 1 -6.63 30.55 6.47
C MET A 1 -6.94 29.08 6.21
N ARG A 2 -6.61 28.58 5.03
CA ARG A 2 -6.81 27.19 4.59
C ARG A 2 -5.46 26.47 4.57
N LEU A 3 -5.49 25.14 4.45
CA LEU A 3 -4.27 24.31 4.40
C LEU A 3 -3.29 24.74 3.28
N ILE A 4 -3.82 24.99 2.08
CA ILE A 4 -3.04 25.40 0.90
C ILE A 4 -2.35 26.76 1.08
N ASP A 5 -2.95 27.66 1.86
CA ASP A 5 -2.43 29.01 2.11
C ASP A 5 -1.11 28.97 2.93
N VAL A 6 -0.79 27.82 3.53
CA VAL A 6 0.46 27.56 4.26
C VAL A 6 1.37 26.62 3.47
N LEU A 7 0.87 25.46 3.06
CA LEU A 7 1.72 24.41 2.47
C LEU A 7 2.34 24.76 1.11
N LEU A 8 1.70 25.65 0.34
CA LEU A 8 2.20 26.09 -0.98
C LEU A 8 2.71 27.52 -0.97
N ARG A 9 2.93 28.10 0.21
CA ARG A 9 3.49 29.44 0.34
C ARG A 9 5.00 29.39 0.06
N PRO A 10 5.54 30.10 -0.94
CA PRO A 10 6.93 29.94 -1.40
C PRO A 10 8.00 30.07 -0.32
N GLU A 11 7.77 30.93 0.67
CA GLU A 11 8.69 31.23 1.77
C GLU A 11 8.57 30.25 2.97
N VAL A 12 7.62 29.31 2.94
CA VAL A 12 7.46 28.31 4.00
C VAL A 12 8.21 27.04 3.62
N LEU A 13 9.20 26.67 4.42
CA LEU A 13 9.89 25.39 4.28
C LEU A 13 9.06 24.27 4.92
N VAL A 14 8.52 23.36 4.09
CA VAL A 14 7.63 22.27 4.50
C VAL A 14 8.36 20.92 4.53
N PHE A 15 8.07 20.11 5.55
CA PHE A 15 8.48 18.71 5.65
C PHE A 15 7.26 17.81 5.89
N GLU A 16 7.07 16.69 5.18
CA GLU A 16 7.89 16.21 4.04
C GLU A 16 7.84 17.14 2.81
N PRO A 17 8.90 17.21 1.98
CA PRO A 17 8.92 18.05 0.79
C PRO A 17 7.83 17.65 -0.22
N LEU A 18 7.37 18.60 -1.04
CA LEU A 18 6.28 18.38 -2.00
C LEU A 18 6.53 17.21 -2.96
N TRP A 19 7.78 16.96 -3.36
CA TRP A 19 8.10 15.87 -4.28
C TRP A 19 7.76 14.47 -3.73
N THR A 20 7.61 14.31 -2.40
CA THR A 20 7.26 13.03 -1.77
C THR A 20 5.85 12.54 -2.14
N VAL A 21 4.99 13.41 -2.67
CA VAL A 21 3.67 12.99 -3.20
C VAL A 21 3.79 12.06 -4.40
N ILE A 22 4.93 12.06 -5.10
CA ILE A 22 5.17 11.18 -6.25
C ILE A 22 5.41 9.72 -5.79
N PRO A 23 6.43 9.40 -4.96
CA PRO A 23 6.60 8.04 -4.44
C PRO A 23 5.50 7.60 -3.47
N GLY A 24 4.79 8.53 -2.84
CA GLY A 24 3.64 8.22 -1.99
C GLY A 24 2.35 7.87 -2.75
N ASN A 25 2.28 8.17 -4.05
CA ASN A 25 1.12 7.88 -4.89
C ASN A 25 1.29 6.52 -5.59
N LYS A 26 0.29 5.62 -5.47
CA LYS A 26 0.38 4.25 -6.01
C LYS A 26 0.44 4.20 -7.54
N ALA A 27 0.16 5.29 -8.24
CA ALA A 27 0.41 5.40 -9.67
C ALA A 27 1.89 5.20 -10.05
N ILE A 28 2.81 5.27 -9.08
CA ILE A 28 4.22 4.92 -9.30
C ILE A 28 4.45 3.40 -9.43
N LEU A 29 3.54 2.55 -8.94
CA LEU A 29 3.75 1.09 -8.91
C LEU A 29 3.85 0.47 -10.31
N PRO A 30 2.98 0.79 -11.29
CA PRO A 30 3.16 0.32 -12.66
C PRO A 30 4.47 0.81 -13.29
N ILE A 31 4.91 2.03 -12.94
CA ILE A 31 6.17 2.60 -13.43
C ILE A 31 7.36 1.82 -12.86
N LEU A 32 7.35 1.52 -11.56
CA LEU A 32 8.39 0.68 -10.93
C LEU A 32 8.45 -0.71 -11.56
N TRP A 33 7.29 -1.31 -11.86
CA TRP A 33 7.22 -2.60 -12.54
C TRP A 33 7.80 -2.53 -13.96
N GLN A 34 7.48 -1.49 -14.73
CA GLN A 34 8.05 -1.27 -16.07
C GLN A 34 9.57 -1.05 -16.04
N LEU A 35 10.07 -0.32 -15.05
CA LEU A 35 11.51 -0.05 -14.91
C LEU A 35 12.30 -1.28 -14.41
N PHE A 36 11.68 -2.10 -13.56
CA PHE A 36 12.32 -3.24 -12.90
C PHE A 36 11.44 -4.50 -12.99
N PRO A 37 11.19 -5.02 -14.20
CA PRO A 37 10.30 -6.16 -14.40
C PRO A 37 10.79 -7.39 -13.63
N HIS A 38 9.87 -8.10 -12.98
CA HIS A 38 10.14 -9.30 -12.17
C HIS A 38 11.16 -9.11 -11.04
N HIS A 39 11.36 -7.86 -10.57
CA HIS A 39 12.22 -7.62 -9.41
C HIS A 39 11.65 -8.33 -8.17
N ARG A 40 12.52 -9.01 -7.41
CA ARG A 40 12.16 -9.90 -6.28
C ARG A 40 11.28 -9.30 -5.17
N TYR A 41 11.15 -7.98 -5.11
CA TYR A 41 10.35 -7.26 -4.10
C TYR A 41 9.16 -6.50 -4.71
N LEU A 42 8.98 -6.58 -6.02
CA LEU A 42 7.86 -5.96 -6.71
C LEU A 42 6.81 -7.01 -7.06
N LEU A 43 5.57 -6.55 -7.10
CA LEU A 43 4.42 -7.29 -7.59
C LEU A 43 3.97 -6.65 -8.89
N ASP A 44 3.51 -7.45 -9.84
CA ASP A 44 2.95 -6.93 -11.09
C ASP A 44 1.85 -5.93 -10.76
N THR A 45 1.93 -4.74 -11.35
CA THR A 45 0.97 -3.67 -11.11
C THR A 45 0.69 -2.91 -12.39
N ASP A 46 -0.57 -2.68 -12.68
CA ASP A 46 -1.01 -2.00 -13.90
C ASP A 46 -2.21 -1.07 -13.63
N PHE A 47 -2.56 -0.21 -14.58
CA PHE A 47 -3.75 0.65 -14.52
C PHE A 47 -5.02 -0.06 -15.01
N THR A 48 -4.89 -1.26 -15.56
CA THR A 48 -5.97 -2.15 -16.01
C THR A 48 -5.71 -3.57 -15.55
N VAL A 49 -6.74 -4.42 -15.45
CA VAL A 49 -6.54 -5.86 -15.21
C VAL A 49 -5.99 -6.49 -16.49
N ASN A 50 -4.69 -6.81 -16.49
CA ASN A 50 -4.03 -7.53 -17.59
C ASN A 50 -4.18 -9.06 -17.42
N GLU A 51 -3.70 -9.83 -18.40
CA GLU A 51 -3.84 -11.29 -18.40
C GLU A 51 -3.21 -11.96 -17.18
N GLU A 52 -2.03 -11.52 -16.75
CA GLU A 52 -1.32 -12.08 -15.59
C GLU A 52 -2.07 -11.78 -14.29
N LEU A 53 -2.59 -10.56 -14.14
CA LEU A 53 -3.42 -10.17 -12.99
C LEU A 53 -4.72 -10.98 -12.93
N ALA A 54 -5.35 -11.25 -14.08
CA ALA A 54 -6.54 -12.10 -14.12
C ALA A 54 -6.23 -13.54 -13.65
N GLN A 55 -5.07 -14.09 -14.00
CA GLN A 55 -4.65 -15.44 -13.62
C GLN A 55 -4.19 -15.56 -12.16
N THR A 56 -3.65 -14.49 -11.59
CA THR A 56 -3.09 -14.50 -10.23
C THR A 56 -4.06 -13.96 -9.18
N GLY A 57 -5.11 -13.26 -9.60
CA GLY A 57 -5.90 -12.40 -8.75
C GLY A 57 -5.22 -11.06 -8.50
N TYR A 58 -5.96 -10.07 -8.01
CA TYR A 58 -5.44 -8.72 -7.82
C TYR A 58 -6.10 -7.96 -6.65
N ALA A 59 -5.37 -6.97 -6.15
CA ALA A 59 -5.87 -5.93 -5.27
C ALA A 59 -6.15 -4.66 -6.08
N VAL A 60 -7.40 -4.16 -6.00
CA VAL A 60 -7.79 -2.86 -6.55
C VAL A 60 -7.52 -1.79 -5.49
N LYS A 61 -6.73 -0.76 -5.84
CA LYS A 61 -6.33 0.26 -4.87
C LYS A 61 -6.39 1.67 -5.47
N PRO A 62 -7.02 2.65 -4.80
CA PRO A 62 -7.00 4.04 -5.23
C PRO A 62 -5.60 4.64 -5.16
N ILE A 63 -5.24 5.41 -6.18
CA ILE A 63 -3.88 5.93 -6.36
C ILE A 63 -3.41 6.80 -5.20
N ALA A 64 -4.29 7.65 -4.64
CA ALA A 64 -3.98 8.53 -3.51
C ALA A 64 -4.74 8.15 -2.22
N GLY A 65 -5.31 6.94 -2.16
CA GLY A 65 -5.93 6.43 -0.94
C GLY A 65 -4.92 5.95 0.10
N ARG A 66 -5.37 5.79 1.34
CA ARG A 66 -4.55 5.43 2.50
C ARG A 66 -5.38 4.64 3.52
N CYS A 67 -4.73 4.10 4.54
CA CYS A 67 -5.38 3.44 5.68
C CYS A 67 -6.28 2.24 5.32
N GLY A 68 -5.94 1.51 4.26
CA GLY A 68 -6.74 0.36 3.81
C GLY A 68 -8.14 0.74 3.31
N SER A 69 -8.41 2.01 2.99
CA SER A 69 -9.71 2.46 2.47
C SER A 69 -9.87 2.17 0.98
N ASN A 70 -11.08 1.73 0.59
CA ASN A 70 -11.46 1.43 -0.80
C ASN A 70 -10.54 0.38 -1.45
N ILE A 71 -10.26 -0.70 -0.73
CA ILE A 71 -9.48 -1.83 -1.20
C ILE A 71 -10.44 -2.96 -1.53
N ASP A 72 -10.33 -3.50 -2.74
CA ASP A 72 -11.02 -4.72 -3.14
C ASP A 72 -9.94 -5.79 -3.40
N LEU A 73 -10.09 -6.98 -2.82
CA LEU A 73 -9.21 -8.12 -3.06
C LEU A 73 -9.97 -9.16 -3.87
N VAL A 74 -9.48 -9.50 -5.06
CA VAL A 74 -10.12 -10.43 -5.98
C VAL A 74 -9.18 -11.62 -6.22
N SER A 75 -9.67 -12.85 -6.02
CA SER A 75 -8.91 -14.07 -6.26
C SER A 75 -8.76 -14.38 -7.75
N HIS A 76 -7.93 -15.37 -8.08
CA HIS A 76 -7.82 -15.89 -9.45
C HIS A 76 -9.07 -16.62 -9.93
N GLN A 77 -9.99 -17.00 -9.03
CA GLN A 77 -11.32 -17.50 -9.37
C GLN A 77 -12.36 -16.39 -9.55
N GLU A 78 -11.93 -15.12 -9.64
CA GLU A 78 -12.80 -13.94 -9.71
C GLU A 78 -13.70 -13.76 -8.47
N GLU A 79 -13.32 -14.34 -7.33
CA GLU A 79 -14.06 -14.19 -6.07
C GLU A 79 -13.57 -12.98 -5.29
N LEU A 80 -14.50 -12.17 -4.78
CA LEU A 80 -14.18 -11.06 -3.90
C LEU A 80 -13.84 -11.60 -2.50
N LEU A 81 -12.56 -11.55 -2.13
CA LEU A 81 -12.03 -12.05 -0.86
C LEU A 81 -12.26 -11.08 0.30
N ASP A 82 -12.09 -9.77 0.06
CA ASP A 82 -12.32 -8.73 1.05
C ASP A 82 -12.63 -7.41 0.32
N LYS A 83 -13.37 -6.52 0.98
CA LYS A 83 -13.72 -5.20 0.48
C LYS A 83 -13.85 -4.20 1.60
N THR A 84 -13.16 -3.08 1.47
CA THR A 84 -13.24 -1.98 2.43
C THR A 84 -13.91 -0.75 1.83
N SER A 85 -14.61 0.01 2.67
CA SER A 85 -15.21 1.29 2.28
C SER A 85 -14.26 2.46 2.53
N GLY A 86 -14.63 3.66 2.06
CA GLY A 86 -13.82 4.86 2.28
C GLY A 86 -14.13 6.00 1.32
N LYS A 87 -13.38 7.09 1.46
CA LYS A 87 -13.61 8.38 0.77
C LYS A 87 -12.88 8.51 -0.59
N PHE A 88 -12.23 7.46 -1.06
CA PHE A 88 -11.38 7.48 -2.26
C PHE A 88 -11.96 6.71 -3.46
N ALA A 89 -13.23 6.28 -3.38
CA ALA A 89 -13.87 5.44 -4.40
C ALA A 89 -13.86 6.04 -5.82
N GLU A 90 -13.98 7.36 -5.93
CA GLU A 90 -14.04 8.08 -7.22
C GLU A 90 -12.67 8.35 -7.85
N GLN A 91 -11.58 7.88 -7.23
CA GLN A 91 -10.23 8.06 -7.78
C GLN A 91 -9.88 6.99 -8.79
N LYS A 92 -8.89 7.29 -9.64
CA LYS A 92 -8.26 6.27 -10.48
C LYS A 92 -7.67 5.17 -9.59
N ASN A 93 -7.78 3.94 -10.06
CA ASN A 93 -7.22 2.77 -9.39
C ASN A 93 -5.94 2.27 -10.10
N ILE A 94 -5.14 1.52 -9.34
CA ILE A 94 -4.21 0.54 -9.88
C ILE A 94 -4.69 -0.86 -9.49
N TYR A 95 -4.21 -1.85 -10.22
CA TYR A 95 -4.45 -3.26 -10.01
C TYR A 95 -3.10 -3.91 -9.76
N GLN A 96 -2.89 -4.43 -8.56
CA GLN A 96 -1.63 -5.08 -8.19
C GLN A 96 -1.88 -6.57 -7.96
N GLN A 97 -0.99 -7.42 -8.42
CA GLN A 97 -1.02 -8.87 -8.24
C GLN A 97 -1.33 -9.22 -6.78
N LEU A 98 -2.27 -10.14 -6.58
CA LEU A 98 -2.70 -10.55 -5.26
C LEU A 98 -1.56 -11.27 -4.53
N TRP A 99 -1.26 -10.77 -3.34
CA TRP A 99 -0.32 -11.40 -2.42
C TRP A 99 -0.81 -11.23 -0.99
N CYS A 100 -1.58 -12.21 -0.51
CA CYS A 100 -2.21 -12.14 0.79
C CYS A 100 -1.18 -12.17 1.93
N LEU A 101 -1.50 -11.45 3.01
CA LEU A 101 -0.71 -11.49 4.24
C LEU A 101 -0.76 -12.89 4.86
N PRO A 102 0.32 -13.33 5.55
CA PRO A 102 0.30 -14.57 6.30
C PRO A 102 -0.59 -14.43 7.53
N ASN A 103 -1.37 -15.47 7.83
CA ASN A 103 -2.09 -15.58 9.10
C ASN A 103 -1.17 -16.26 10.14
N ILE A 104 -0.86 -15.55 11.23
CA ILE A 104 -0.02 -16.01 12.32
C ILE A 104 -0.79 -15.81 13.62
N ALA A 105 -1.00 -16.90 14.36
CA ALA A 105 -1.74 -16.89 15.63
C ALA A 105 -3.12 -16.22 15.54
N GLY A 106 -3.83 -16.40 14.41
CA GLY A 106 -5.19 -15.90 14.21
C GLY A 106 -5.30 -14.49 13.64
N LYS A 107 -4.18 -13.79 13.40
CA LYS A 107 -4.16 -12.46 12.79
C LYS A 107 -3.34 -12.45 11.49
N TYR A 108 -3.75 -11.64 10.53
CA TYR A 108 -2.97 -11.34 9.34
C TYR A 108 -1.89 -10.31 9.67
N ILE A 109 -0.63 -10.70 9.50
CA ILE A 109 0.52 -9.89 9.95
C ILE A 109 1.20 -9.21 8.77
N GLN A 110 1.22 -7.88 8.79
CA GLN A 110 2.00 -7.06 7.86
C GLN A 110 3.28 -6.58 8.54
N VAL A 111 4.41 -6.76 7.85
CA VAL A 111 5.69 -6.16 8.22
C VAL A 111 5.77 -4.74 7.64
N CYS A 112 6.10 -3.78 8.49
CA CYS A 112 6.36 -2.40 8.10
C CYS A 112 7.80 -2.03 8.46
N THR A 113 8.50 -1.34 7.56
CA THR A 113 9.83 -0.79 7.83
C THR A 113 9.81 0.73 7.72
N PHE A 114 10.56 1.41 8.56
CA PHE A 114 10.73 2.85 8.51
C PHE A 114 11.94 3.22 7.65
N THR A 115 11.81 4.30 6.89
CA THR A 115 12.93 4.97 6.22
C THR A 115 13.19 6.31 6.88
N VAL A 116 14.43 6.58 7.27
CA VAL A 116 14.86 7.84 7.89
C VAL A 116 16.05 8.38 7.11
N GLY A 117 15.88 9.55 6.50
CA GLY A 117 16.89 10.13 5.61
C GLY A 117 17.27 9.21 4.43
N GLY A 118 16.34 8.37 3.96
CA GLY A 118 16.56 7.41 2.88
C GLY A 118 17.13 6.06 3.30
N ASN A 119 17.40 5.82 4.58
CA ASN A 119 17.99 4.59 5.09
C ASN A 119 17.03 3.81 6.00
N TYR A 120 17.25 2.51 6.18
CA TYR A 120 16.49 1.69 7.13
C TYR A 120 16.57 2.26 8.55
N GLY A 121 15.41 2.46 9.18
CA GLY A 121 15.27 3.07 10.51
C GLY A 121 14.55 2.20 11.54
N GLY A 122 14.14 0.98 11.19
CA GLY A 122 13.46 0.06 12.11
C GLY A 122 12.31 -0.70 11.48
N THR A 123 11.73 -1.64 12.24
CA THR A 123 10.61 -2.50 11.82
C THR A 123 9.52 -2.52 12.88
N CYS A 124 8.26 -2.58 12.45
CA CYS A 124 7.12 -2.92 13.31
C CYS A 124 6.18 -3.90 12.58
N LEU A 125 5.27 -4.51 13.34
CA LEU A 125 4.21 -5.35 12.81
C LEU A 125 2.84 -4.67 12.98
N ARG A 126 1.97 -4.87 11.98
CA ARG A 126 0.54 -4.55 12.06
C ARG A 126 -0.26 -5.84 11.94
N GLY A 127 -1.24 -6.02 12.83
CA GLY A 127 -2.10 -7.21 12.85
C GLY A 127 -3.56 -6.83 12.65
N ASP A 128 -4.27 -7.58 11.81
CA ASP A 128 -5.72 -7.44 11.60
C ASP A 128 -6.39 -8.80 11.49
N GLU A 129 -7.68 -8.89 11.79
CA GLU A 129 -8.48 -10.11 11.60
C GLU A 129 -8.82 -10.34 10.12
N SER A 130 -8.81 -9.29 9.30
CA SER A 130 -9.06 -9.33 7.85
C SER A 130 -7.77 -9.22 7.04
N LEU A 131 -7.86 -9.51 5.74
CA LEU A 131 -6.71 -9.49 4.82
C LEU A 131 -6.17 -8.07 4.57
N VAL A 132 -6.95 -7.03 4.88
CA VAL A 132 -6.62 -5.63 4.63
C VAL A 132 -6.27 -4.94 5.95
N ILE A 133 -5.02 -4.47 6.08
CA ILE A 133 -4.62 -3.59 7.19
C ILE A 133 -5.29 -2.21 7.04
N LYS A 134 -5.91 -1.77 8.13
CA LYS A 134 -6.69 -0.53 8.27
C LYS A 134 -6.02 0.46 9.23
N LYS A 135 -6.69 1.58 9.50
CA LYS A 135 -6.20 2.57 10.46
C LYS A 135 -6.21 2.00 11.88
N GLU A 136 -7.25 1.26 12.19
CA GLU A 136 -7.59 0.68 13.50
C GLU A 136 -6.87 -0.64 13.79
N SER A 137 -6.21 -1.26 12.81
CA SER A 137 -5.45 -2.48 13.04
C SER A 137 -4.37 -2.27 14.09
N ASP A 138 -4.13 -3.28 14.90
CA ASP A 138 -3.25 -3.19 16.05
C ASP A 138 -1.78 -3.05 15.63
N ILE A 139 -0.96 -2.57 16.56
CA ILE A 139 0.50 -2.72 16.52
C ILE A 139 0.83 -3.98 17.31
N GLU A 140 1.45 -4.95 16.65
CA GLU A 140 1.84 -6.20 17.30
C GLU A 140 3.27 -6.09 17.85
N PRO A 141 3.52 -6.51 19.10
CA PRO A 141 4.87 -6.55 19.65
C PRO A 141 5.80 -7.43 18.81
N LEU A 142 6.98 -6.90 18.46
CA LEU A 142 8.00 -7.60 17.69
C LEU A 142 9.32 -7.61 18.47
N ILE A 143 9.93 -8.80 18.57
CA ILE A 143 11.28 -8.99 19.10
C ILE A 143 12.11 -9.70 18.04
N VAL A 144 13.24 -9.11 17.67
CA VAL A 144 14.24 -9.78 16.82
C VAL A 144 15.11 -10.65 17.72
N VAL A 145 15.05 -11.96 17.50
CA VAL A 145 15.91 -12.94 18.19
C VAL A 145 17.11 -13.28 17.30
N LYS A 146 18.27 -13.52 17.93
CA LYS A 146 19.41 -14.14 17.26
C LYS A 146 19.42 -15.62 17.60
N GLU A 147 19.68 -16.46 16.60
CA GLU A 147 20.08 -17.85 16.84
C GLU A 147 21.45 -17.91 17.52
#